data_AF-A0A497BSR1-F1
#
_entry.id   AF-A0A497BSR1-F1
#
_cell.length_a   1.000
_cell.length_b   1.000
_cell.length_c   1.000
_cell.angle_alpha   90.00
_cell.angle_beta   90.00
_cell.angle_gamma   90.00
#
_symmetry.space_group_name_H-M   'P 1'
#
loop_
_entity.id
_entity.type
_entity.pdbx_description
1 polymer ?
#
loop_
_entity_poly.entity_id
_entity_poly.type
_entity_poly.pdbx_seq_one_letter_code
_entity_poly.pdbx_strand_id
1 'polypeptide(L)' 'MRAIIFANGEFPDPQTARDLLRSDDLIIAADGGTRHALAAGVIPHVVIGDLDSLSPADLAQVEAA' A
#
# COMPACT_ATOMS: atom_id res chain seq x y z
N MET A 1 -15.62 10.22 -4.02
CA MET A 1 -14.60 9.68 -3.10
C MET A 1 -14.50 8.18 -3.34
N ARG A 2 -13.30 7.68 -3.67
CA ARG A 2 -13.02 6.28 -3.96
C ARG A 2 -11.92 5.82 -3.00
N ALA A 3 -12.01 4.58 -2.54
CA ALA A 3 -10.97 3.95 -1.74
C ALA A 3 -10.39 2.76 -2.51
N ILE A 4 -9.08 2.58 -2.41
CA ILE A 4 -8.33 1.48 -3.02
C ILE A 4 -7.66 0.71 -1.89
N ILE A 5 -7.93 -0.61 -1.84
CA ILE A 5 -7.39 -1.49 -0.82
C ILE A 5 -6.32 -2.38 -1.46
N PHE A 6 -5.08 -2.24 -1.02
CA PHE A 6 -4.01 -3.18 -1.31
C PHE A 6 -4.05 -4.32 -0.28
N ALA A 7 -4.55 -5.48 -0.70
CA ALA A 7 -4.60 -6.69 0.13
C ALA A 7 -3.27 -7.48 0.09
N ASN A 8 -3.06 -8.36 1.07
CA ASN A 8 -1.89 -9.23 1.17
C ASN A 8 -2.04 -10.51 0.30
N GLY A 9 -2.25 -10.33 -1.01
CA GLY A 9 -2.36 -11.42 -2.00
C GLY A 9 -1.22 -11.42 -3.02
N GLU A 10 -1.37 -12.15 -4.14
CA GLU A 10 -0.39 -12.04 -5.23
C GLU A 10 -0.51 -10.69 -5.95
N PHE A 11 0.64 -10.05 -6.18
CA PHE A 11 0.70 -8.73 -6.82
C PHE A 11 1.84 -8.67 -7.86
N PRO A 12 1.66 -9.35 -9.01
CA PRO A 12 2.73 -9.52 -9.99
C PRO A 12 3.01 -8.26 -10.83
N ASP A 13 2.06 -7.32 -10.92
CA ASP A 13 2.18 -6.12 -11.76
C ASP A 13 1.81 -4.82 -11.02
N PRO A 14 2.79 -4.18 -10.38
CA PRO A 14 2.61 -2.88 -9.74
C PRO A 14 2.27 -1.73 -10.71
N GLN A 15 2.62 -1.84 -11.98
CA GLN A 15 2.40 -0.77 -12.96
C GLN A 15 0.92 -0.65 -13.32
N THR A 16 0.24 -1.79 -13.51
CA THR A 16 -1.22 -1.80 -13.73
C THR A 16 -1.97 -1.13 -12.58
N ALA A 17 -1.56 -1.37 -11.33
CA ALA A 17 -2.16 -0.68 -10.19
C ALA A 17 -1.91 0.82 -10.27
N ARG A 18 -0.66 1.24 -10.50
CA ARG A 18 -0.28 2.66 -10.62
C ARG A 18 -1.10 3.39 -11.67
N ASP A 19 -1.34 2.78 -12.83
CA ASP A 19 -2.09 3.38 -13.93
C ASP A 19 -3.59 3.56 -13.62
N LEU A 20 -4.13 2.81 -12.66
CA LEU A 20 -5.54 2.90 -12.21
C LEU A 20 -5.75 3.93 -11.08
N LEU A 21 -4.67 4.30 -10.39
CA LEU A 21 -4.71 5.23 -9.26
C LEU A 21 -5.00 6.66 -9.71
N ARG A 22 -5.71 7.37 -8.85
CA ARG A 22 -6.02 8.79 -8.98
C ARG A 22 -5.50 9.53 -7.75
N SER A 23 -5.21 10.80 -7.92
CA SER A 23 -4.68 11.65 -6.84
C SER A 23 -5.66 11.84 -5.68
N ASP A 24 -6.96 11.61 -5.88
CA ASP A 24 -8.01 11.75 -4.86
C ASP A 24 -8.43 10.41 -4.25
N ASP A 25 -7.70 9.32 -4.52
CA ASP A 25 -7.99 8.02 -3.94
C ASP A 25 -7.51 7.92 -2.48
N LEU A 26 -8.39 7.39 -1.62
CA LEU A 26 -7.98 6.93 -0.31
C LEU A 26 -7.29 5.56 -0.43
N ILE A 27 -5.97 5.54 -0.30
CA ILE A 27 -5.16 4.32 -0.28
C ILE A 27 -5.14 3.68 1.10
N ILE A 28 -5.56 2.41 1.19
CA ILE A 28 -5.53 1.58 2.39
C ILE A 28 -4.68 0.34 2.09
N ALA A 29 -3.75 -0.01 2.97
CA ALA A 29 -2.99 -1.24 2.88
C ALA A 29 -3.40 -2.19 4.01
N ALA A 30 -3.63 -3.46 3.67
CA ALA A 30 -3.89 -4.51 4.65
C ALA A 30 -2.66 -5.40 4.78
N ASP A 31 -2.04 -5.42 5.96
CA ASP A 31 -0.92 -6.27 6.31
C ASP A 31 0.22 -6.18 5.25
N GLY A 32 0.65 -7.30 4.65
CA GLY A 32 1.68 -7.33 3.61
C GLY A 32 1.31 -6.59 2.33
N GLY A 33 0.03 -6.21 2.16
CA GLY A 33 -0.44 -5.31 1.11
C GLY A 33 0.21 -3.92 1.15
N THR A 34 0.83 -3.54 2.29
CA THR A 34 1.66 -2.34 2.40
C THR A 34 2.81 -2.38 1.38
N ARG A 35 3.45 -3.54 1.20
CA ARG A 35 4.53 -3.70 0.21
C ARG A 35 4.02 -3.53 -1.22
N HIS A 36 2.77 -3.93 -1.50
CA HIS A 36 2.15 -3.73 -2.81
C HIS A 36 1.87 -2.26 -3.08
N ALA A 37 1.37 -1.51 -2.09
CA ALA A 37 1.17 -0.07 -2.21
C ALA A 37 2.50 0.65 -2.48
N LEU A 38 3.53 0.33 -1.69
CA LEU A 38 4.88 0.90 -1.87
C LEU A 38 5.47 0.54 -3.24
N ALA A 39 5.32 -0.71 -3.70
CA ALA A 39 5.75 -1.15 -5.03
C ALA A 39 5.00 -0.43 -6.16
N ALA A 40 3.71 -0.14 -5.98
CA ALA A 40 2.91 0.68 -6.90
C ALA A 40 3.34 2.16 -6.88
N GLY A 41 4.25 2.56 -5.99
CA GLY A 41 4.79 3.91 -5.88
C GLY A 41 3.92 4.88 -5.10
N VAL A 42 3.03 4.36 -4.25
CA VAL A 42 2.16 5.16 -3.39
C VAL A 42 2.36 4.81 -1.92
N ILE A 43 2.19 5.82 -1.07
CA ILE A 43 2.22 5.62 0.38
C ILE A 43 0.78 5.43 0.84
N PRO A 44 0.46 4.34 1.56
CA PRO A 44 -0.89 4.14 2.09
C PRO A 44 -1.19 5.18 3.18
N HIS A 45 -2.42 5.69 3.19
CA HIS A 45 -2.89 6.61 4.24
C HIS A 45 -3.22 5.86 5.54
N VAL A 46 -3.60 4.59 5.41
CA VAL A 46 -3.94 3.72 6.54
C VAL A 46 -3.33 2.34 6.27
N VAL A 47 -2.65 1.80 7.28
CA VAL A 47 -2.22 0.40 7.30
C VAL A 47 -3.05 -0.34 8.35
N ILE A 48 -3.63 -1.49 7.99
CA ILE A 48 -4.50 -2.31 8.85
C ILE A 48 -3.90 -3.70 8.99
N GLY A 49 -3.71 -4.18 10.21
CA GLY A 49 -3.17 -5.49 10.52
C GLY A 49 -2.46 -5.49 11.86
N ASP A 50 -1.78 -6.59 12.18
CA ASP A 50 -0.86 -6.70 13.32
C ASP A 50 0.56 -6.21 12.99
N LEU A 51 0.83 -5.88 11.72
CA LEU A 51 2.07 -5.30 11.20
C LEU A 51 3.30 -6.22 11.26
N ASP A 52 3.10 -7.50 11.54
CA ASP A 52 4.21 -8.47 11.69
C ASP A 52 4.92 -8.78 10.36
N SER A 53 4.26 -8.48 9.24
CA SER A 53 4.77 -8.67 7.89
C SER A 53 5.65 -7.51 7.41
N LEU A 54 5.65 -6.36 8.07
CA LEU A 54 6.43 -5.20 7.63
C LEU A 54 7.87 -5.30 8.08
N SER A 55 8.80 -5.06 7.14
CA SER A 55 10.20 -4.89 7.51
C SER A 55 10.41 -3.54 8.22
N PRO A 56 11.51 -3.36 8.98
CA PRO A 56 11.86 -2.05 9.53
C PRO A 56 11.99 -0.94 8.48
N ALA A 57 12.36 -1.30 7.25
CA ALA A 57 12.43 -0.35 6.14
C ALA A 57 11.04 0.08 5.66
N ASP A 58 10.10 -0.86 5.57
CA ASP A 58 8.71 -0.56 5.24
C ASP A 58 8.11 0.38 6.29
N LEU A 59 8.29 0.07 7.58
CA LEU A 59 7.81 0.89 8.71
C LEU A 59 8.35 2.32 8.65
N ALA A 60 9.67 2.48 8.47
CA ALA A 60 10.27 3.81 8.36
C ALA A 60 9.69 4.63 7.20
N GLN A 61 9.29 3.98 6.11
CA GLN A 61 8.73 4.65 4.94
C GLN A 61 7.27 5.10 5.15
N VAL A 62 6.46 4.33 5.88
CA VAL A 62 5.07 4.73 6.21
C VAL A 62 5.00 5.71 7.38
N GLU A 63 5.92 5.66 8.35
CA GLU A 63 5.94 6.61 9.48
C GLU A 63 6.45 8.01 9.09
N ALA A 64 7.24 8.11 8.03
CA ALA A 64 7.84 9.37 7.58
C ALA A 64 6.92 10.23 6.68
N ALA A 65 5.70 9.75 6.39
CA ALA A 65 4.72 10.37 5.48
C ALA A 65 3.59 11.08 6.25
#